data_AF-A0A0G3B837-F1
#
_entry.id   AF-A0A0G3B837-F1
#
_cell.length_a   1.000
_cell.length_b   1.000
_cell.length_c   1.000
_cell.angle_alpha   90.00
_cell.angle_beta   90.00
_cell.angle_gamma   90.00
#
_symmetry.space_group_name_H-M   'P 1'
#
loop_
_entity.id
_entity.type
_entity.pdbx_description
1 polymer ?
#
loop_
_entity_poly.entity_id
_entity_poly.type
_entity_poly.pdbx_seq_one_letter_code
_entity_poly.pdbx_strand_id
1 'polypeptide(L)' 'MGEEREIIVTWSRASTIIPSMVGHTIGIHNGKEHIPIYITDSMKGHKLGEFAPTRKDPIDERNDNDNKSVMKNKKK' A
#
# COMPACT_ATOMS: atom_id res chain seq x y z
N MET A 1 30.36 -1.75 0.78
CA MET A 1 29.55 -2.98 0.86
C MET A 1 28.11 -2.53 0.86
N GLY A 2 27.38 -2.78 -0.23
CA GLY A 2 25.96 -2.44 -0.28
C GLY A 2 25.22 -3.48 0.55
N GLU A 3 24.65 -3.04 1.66
CA GLU A 3 23.86 -3.88 2.56
C GLU A 3 22.57 -4.21 1.82
N GLU A 4 22.44 -5.47 1.40
CA GLU A 4 21.21 -5.98 0.82
C GLU A 4 20.13 -5.82 1.89
N ARG A 5 19.19 -4.88 1.66
CA ARG A 5 18.11 -4.60 2.60
C ARG A 5 17.14 -5.77 2.54
N GLU A 6 17.42 -6.81 3.33
CA GLU A 6 16.54 -7.96 3.44
C GLU A 6 15.16 -7.52 3.91
N ILE A 7 14.14 -7.97 3.17
CA ILE A 7 12.75 -7.69 3.51
C ILE A 7 12.35 -8.68 4.61
N ILE A 8 12.00 -8.15 5.77
CA ILE A 8 11.53 -8.97 6.89
C ILE A 8 10.05 -9.28 6.64
N VAL A 9 9.71 -10.54 6.35
CA VAL A 9 8.32 -10.97 6.14
C VAL A 9 7.61 -11.32 7.44
N THR A 10 6.32 -10.99 7.54
CA THR A 10 5.50 -11.28 8.71
C THR A 10 4.06 -11.61 8.35
N TRP A 11 3.50 -12.60 9.05
CA TRP A 11 2.08 -12.94 9.01
C TRP A 11 1.27 -12.24 10.11
N SER A 12 1.94 -11.70 11.14
CA SER A 12 1.27 -11.06 12.26
C SER A 12 0.83 -9.64 11.89
N ARG A 13 -0.46 -9.48 11.60
CA ARG A 13 -1.09 -8.18 11.37
C ARG A 13 -1.46 -7.45 12.67
N ALA A 14 -1.51 -8.16 13.80
CA ALA A 14 -1.95 -7.62 15.08
C ALA A 14 -0.86 -6.87 15.85
N SER A 15 0.41 -7.08 15.46
CA SER A 15 1.58 -6.48 16.10
C SER A 15 1.60 -4.96 15.92
N THR A 16 1.97 -4.27 16.99
CA THR A 16 2.16 -2.81 17.01
C THR A 16 3.57 -2.46 16.55
N ILE A 17 3.70 -1.38 15.76
CA ILE A 17 4.98 -0.87 15.28
C ILE A 17 5.74 -0.24 16.45
N ILE A 18 6.93 -0.77 16.70
CA ILE A 18 7.86 -0.30 17.73
C ILE A 18 8.96 0.58 17.11
N PRO A 19 9.59 1.49 17.88
CA PRO A 19 10.60 2.40 17.35
C PRO A 19 11.79 1.70 16.67
N SER A 20 12.16 0.49 17.11
CA SER A 20 13.25 -0.28 16.51
C SER A 20 12.95 -0.81 15.10
N MET A 21 11.69 -0.79 14.66
CA MET A 21 11.30 -1.17 13.30
C MET A 21 11.45 -0.03 12.29
N VAL A 22 11.63 1.22 12.74
CA VAL A 22 11.76 2.37 11.85
C VAL A 22 13.02 2.22 10.98
N GLY A 23 12.89 2.52 9.68
CA GLY A 23 13.98 2.37 8.71
C GLY A 23 14.09 0.97 8.09
N HIS A 24 13.23 0.03 8.47
CA HIS A 24 13.17 -1.31 7.88
C HIS A 24 11.99 -1.46 6.92
N THR A 25 12.14 -2.32 5.92
CA THR A 25 11.05 -2.73 5.04
C THR A 25 10.49 -4.06 5.53
N ILE A 26 9.21 -4.07 5.89
CA ILE A 26 8.51 -5.25 6.40
C ILE A 26 7.48 -5.70 5.38
N GLY A 27 7.53 -6.97 4.97
CA GLY A 27 6.52 -7.62 4.13
C GLY A 27 5.34 -8.09 4.96
N ILE A 28 4.21 -7.39 4.94
CA ILE A 28 3.03 -7.70 5.75
C ILE A 28 2.05 -8.55 4.95
N HIS A 29 1.64 -9.70 5.48
CA HIS A 29 0.67 -10.58 4.83
C HIS A 29 -0.74 -9.97 4.77
N ASN A 30 -1.37 -9.94 3.59
CA ASN A 30 -2.76 -9.46 3.42
C ASN A 30 -3.81 -10.59 3.25
N GLY A 31 -3.40 -11.86 3.36
CA GLY A 31 -4.24 -13.03 3.07
C GLY A 31 -3.97 -13.67 1.70
N LYS A 32 -3.30 -12.96 0.78
CA LYS A 32 -2.88 -13.49 -0.53
C LYS A 32 -1.38 -13.35 -0.74
N GLU A 33 -0.84 -12.17 -0.48
CA GLU A 33 0.58 -11.85 -0.70
C GLU A 33 1.16 -11.06 0.47
N HIS A 34 2.48 -10.87 0.46
CA HIS A 34 3.17 -9.99 1.40
C HIS A 34 3.44 -8.65 0.75
N ILE A 35 2.89 -7.59 1.33
CA ILE A 35 3.04 -6.22 0.84
C ILE A 35 4.28 -5.62 1.52
N PRO A 36 5.35 -5.27 0.78
CA PRO A 36 6.53 -4.64 1.37
C PRO A 36 6.21 -3.18 1.74
N ILE A 37 6.31 -2.87 3.03
CA ILE A 37 6.05 -1.53 3.56
C ILE A 37 7.30 -1.03 4.28
N TYR A 38 7.78 0.14 3.86
CA TYR A 38 8.87 0.83 4.54
C TYR A 38 8.33 1.58 5.77
N ILE A 39 8.85 1.24 6.94
CA ILE A 39 8.35 1.77 8.21
C ILE A 39 8.98 3.13 8.50
N THR A 40 8.12 4.13 8.71
CA THR A 40 8.49 5.49 9.09
C THR A 40 8.14 5.78 10.55
N ASP A 41 8.74 6.84 11.10
CA ASP A 41 8.55 7.21 12.52
C ASP A 41 7.08 7.53 12.85
N SER A 42 6.35 8.13 11.91
CA SER A 42 4.92 8.45 12.08
C SER A 42 4.01 7.23 12.22
N MET A 43 4.50 6.02 11.93
CA MET A 43 3.74 4.78 12.02
C MET A 43 3.86 4.10 13.39
N LYS A 44 4.72 4.60 14.29
CA LYS A 44 4.86 4.06 15.65
C LYS A 44 3.52 4.08 16.39
N GLY A 45 3.22 3.01 17.13
CA GLY A 45 1.98 2.88 17.88
C GLY A 45 0.79 2.35 17.07
N HIS A 46 0.88 2.34 15.73
CA HIS A 46 -0.13 1.72 14.87
C HIS A 46 0.10 0.23 14.70
N LYS A 47 -0.93 -0.49 14.26
CA LYS A 47 -0.83 -1.93 13.95
C LYS A 47 -0.38 -2.16 12.51
N LEU A 48 0.43 -3.21 12.31
CA LEU A 48 0.88 -3.62 10.97
C LEU A 48 -0.29 -3.86 9.99
N GLY A 49 -1.40 -4.42 10.48
CA GLY A 49 -2.59 -4.69 9.68
C GLY A 49 -3.29 -3.46 9.12
N GLU A 50 -3.10 -2.27 9.69
CA GLU A 50 -3.68 -1.01 9.20
C GLU A 50 -3.08 -0.59 7.85
N PHE A 51 -1.85 -1.02 7.57
CA PHE A 51 -1.13 -0.67 6.36
C PHE A 51 -1.23 -1.75 5.26
N ALA A 52 -1.81 -2.91 5.57
CA ALA A 52 -2.00 -4.01 4.63
C ALA A 52 -3.49 -4.36 4.48
N PRO A 53 -4.21 -3.70 3.54
CA PRO A 53 -5.63 -3.94 3.30
C PRO A 53 -5.85 -5.35 2.71
N THR A 54 -6.93 -6.00 3.15
CA THR A 54 -7.26 -7.40 2.80
C THR A 54 -8.33 -7.53 1.73
N ARG A 55 -9.19 -6.52 1.60
CA ARG A 55 -10.24 -6.46 0.57
C ARG A 55 -9.84 -5.40 -0.43
N LYS A 56 -10.03 -5.69 -1.72
CA LYS A 56 -10.08 -4.64 -2.73
C LYS A 56 -11.37 -3.89 -2.48
N ASP A 57 -11.28 -2.59 -2.25
CA ASP A 57 -12.48 -1.77 -2.27
C ASP A 57 -13.15 -1.98 -3.64
N PRO A 58 -14.48 -2.16 -3.69
CA PRO A 58 -15.18 -2.18 -4.96
C PRO A 58 -15.00 -0.79 -5.56
N ILE A 59 -14.01 -0.66 -6.44
CA ILE A 59 -13.87 0.48 -7.31
C ILE A 59 -15.10 0.39 -8.19
N ASP A 60 -16.05 1.32 -8.00
CA ASP A 60 -17.03 1.60 -9.05
C ASP A 60 -16.20 1.92 -10.31
N GLU A 61 -16.01 0.94 -11.20
CA GLU A 61 -15.37 1.11 -12.50
C GLU A 61 -16.27 1.95 -13.42
N ARG A 62 -16.63 3.16 -12.98
CA ARG A 62 -17.15 4.19 -13.88
C ARG A 62 -16.01 4.52 -14.82
N ASN A 63 -16.05 3.86 -15.97
CA ASN A 63 -15.22 4.14 -17.12
C ASN A 63 -15.50 5.58 -17.56
N ASP A 64 -14.75 6.56 -17.02
CA ASP A 64 -14.82 7.95 -17.45
C ASP A 64 -14.18 8.12 -18.84
N ASN A 65 -14.77 7.48 -19.87
CA ASN A 65 -14.39 7.64 -21.28
C ASN A 65 -15.08 8.82 -21.97
N ASP A 66 -15.85 9.63 -21.25
CA ASP A 66 -16.70 10.68 -21.84
C ASP A 66 -15.97 11.98 -22.22
N ASN A 67 -14.66 12.11 -21.95
CA ASN A 67 -13.91 13.34 -22.24
C ASN A 67 -13.38 13.49 -23.68
N LYS A 68 -13.83 12.67 -24.65
CA LYS A 68 -13.46 12.81 -26.09
C LYS A 68 -14.61 13.19 -27.03
N SER A 69 -15.83 13.38 -26.52
CA SER A 69 -16.99 13.78 -27.32
C SER A 69 -17.20 15.32 -27.34
N VAL A 70 -16.80 16.04 -26.29
CA VAL A 70 -17.01 17.50 -26.19
C VAL A 70 -16.12 18.31 -27.16
N MET A 71 -14.94 17.81 -27.53
CA MET A 71 -13.99 18.55 -28.38
C MET A 71 -14.25 18.38 -29.90
N LYS A 72 -15.23 17.58 -30.34
CA LYS A 72 -15.49 17.34 -31.78
C LYS A 72 -16.47 18.32 -32.43
N ASN A 73 -17.16 19.16 -31.66
CA ASN A 73 -18.19 20.06 -32.19
C ASN A 73 -17.79 21.56 -32.19
N LYS A 74 -16.50 21.89 -32.34
CA LYS A 74 -16.05 23.29 -32.51
C LYS A 74 -15.28 23.55 -33.81
N LYS A 75 -15.60 22.79 -34.85
CA LYS A 75 -15.21 23.06 -36.24
C LYS A 75 -16.43 22.94 -37.15
N LYS A 76 -17.27 23.96 -37.14
CA LYS A 76 -18.12 24.36 -38.25
C LYS A 76 -18.37 25.85 -38.15
#